data_AF-A0A958MNA2-F1
#
_entry.id   AF-A0A958MNA2-F1
#
_cell.length_a   1.000
_cell.length_b   1.000
_cell.length_c   1.000
_cell.angle_alpha   90.00
_cell.angle_beta   90.00
_cell.angle_gamma   90.00
#
_symmetry.space_group_name_H-M   'P 1'
#
loop_
_entity.id
_entity.type
_entity.pdbx_description
1 polymer ?
#
loop_
_entity_poly.entity_id
_entity_poly.type
_entity_poly.pdbx_seq_one_letter_code
_entity_poly.pdbx_strand_id
1 'polypeptide(L)'
;MKPNIIKDLSIQIRLSGLSFCILNRSTNTIERLQHMQSEKKATPFELLNQLKTIIESNADFNQPFDSVMCIYQNELSTLIPKSLFNENHLADYLKFNAKILQTDFIDFDTIAIND
;
A
#
# COMPACT_ATOMS: atom_id res chain seq x y z
N MET A 1 -23.86 16.08 20.92
CA MET A 1 -22.79 15.09 20.66
C MET A 1 -22.31 15.31 19.23
N LYS A 2 -21.00 15.53 19.01
CA LYS A 2 -20.45 15.53 17.65
C LYS A 2 -20.49 14.09 17.14
N PRO A 3 -20.96 13.82 15.91
CA PRO A 3 -20.91 12.47 15.35
C PRO A 3 -19.45 12.01 15.31
N ASN A 4 -19.19 10.77 15.71
CA ASN A 4 -17.88 10.17 15.55
C ASN A 4 -17.68 9.89 14.05
N ILE A 5 -16.78 10.63 13.42
CA ILE A 5 -16.50 10.51 11.98
C ILE A 5 -15.36 9.52 11.84
N ILE A 6 -15.64 8.37 11.24
CA ILE A 6 -14.68 7.28 11.05
C ILE A 6 -14.15 7.37 9.62
N LYS A 7 -12.86 7.61 9.45
CA LYS A 7 -12.22 7.74 8.13
C LYS A 7 -11.07 6.78 7.95
N ASP A 8 -11.08 6.12 6.79
CA ASP A 8 -10.02 5.20 6.38
C ASP A 8 -9.28 5.81 5.17
N LEU A 9 -7.96 5.84 5.25
CA LEU A 9 -7.08 6.24 4.15
C LEU A 9 -6.50 4.98 3.50
N SER A 10 -6.60 4.89 2.18
CA SER A 10 -5.93 3.87 1.39
C SER A 10 -4.96 4.52 0.41
N ILE A 11 -3.72 4.04 0.40
CA ILE A 11 -2.64 4.52 -0.47
C ILE A 11 -2.17 3.34 -1.30
N GLN A 12 -2.26 3.45 -2.63
CA GLN A 12 -1.70 2.47 -3.55
C GLN A 12 -0.40 3.01 -4.14
N ILE A 13 0.67 2.22 -4.02
CA ILE A 13 2.02 2.57 -4.42
C ILE A 13 2.45 1.67 -5.58
N ARG A 14 2.74 2.27 -6.73
CA ARG A 14 3.23 1.59 -7.93
C ARG A 14 4.35 2.41 -8.60
N LEU A 15 5.29 1.74 -9.27
CA LEU A 15 6.37 2.45 -10.00
C LEU A 15 5.85 3.36 -11.13
N SER A 16 4.63 3.16 -11.61
CA SER A 16 4.00 3.99 -12.63
C SER A 16 3.04 5.05 -12.06
N GLY A 17 2.95 5.19 -10.74
CA GLY A 17 2.04 6.16 -10.12
C GLY A 17 1.58 5.87 -8.69
N LEU A 18 0.90 6.84 -8.12
CA LEU A 18 0.33 6.80 -6.78
C LEU A 18 -1.20 6.96 -6.86
N SER A 19 -1.92 6.27 -6.00
CA SER A 19 -3.36 6.44 -5.85
C SER A 19 -3.72 6.62 -4.37
N PHE A 20 -4.67 7.51 -4.10
CA PHE A 20 -5.13 7.84 -2.76
C PHE A 20 -6.65 7.77 -2.72
N CYS A 21 -7.19 7.15 -1.67
CA CYS A 21 -8.61 7.07 -1.41
C CYS A 21 -8.89 7.39 0.06
N ILE A 22 -9.83 8.30 0.32
CA ILE A 22 -10.34 8.58 1.66
C ILE A 22 -11.80 8.15 1.70
N LEU A 23 -12.07 7.12 2.50
CA LEU A 23 -13.41 6.59 2.73
C LEU A 23 -13.92 7.08 4.08
N ASN A 24 -15.06 7.77 4.07
CA ASN A 24 -15.80 8.06 5.29
C ASN A 24 -16.77 6.90 5.55
N ARG A 25 -16.48 6.11 6.59
CA ARG A 25 -17.30 4.95 6.97
C ARG A 25 -18.56 5.32 7.71
N SER A 26 -18.61 6.51 8.33
CA SER A 26 -19.83 6.99 9.00
C SER A 26 -20.92 7.33 8.00
N THR A 27 -20.57 7.82 6.81
CA THR A 27 -21.52 8.16 5.73
C THR A 27 -21.49 7.17 4.56
N ASN A 28 -20.53 6.25 4.55
CA ASN A 28 -20.25 5.32 3.46
C ASN A 28 -20.01 6.04 2.11
N THR A 29 -19.25 7.14 2.15
CA THR A 29 -18.95 7.98 0.98
C THR A 29 -17.45 8.11 0.75
N ILE A 30 -17.04 8.14 -0.51
CA ILE A 30 -15.66 8.46 -0.89
C ILE A 30 -15.51 9.98 -0.85
N GLU A 31 -14.73 10.49 0.10
CA GLU A 31 -14.47 11.93 0.23
C GLU A 31 -13.39 12.39 -0.75
N ARG A 32 -12.41 11.51 -1.03
CA ARG A 32 -11.35 11.80 -1.98
C ARG A 32 -10.96 10.53 -2.72
N LEU A 33 -10.79 10.67 -4.03
CA LEU A 33 -10.17 9.68 -4.89
C LEU A 33 -9.23 10.43 -5.84
N GLN A 34 -7.95 10.13 -5.77
CA GLN A 34 -6.94 10.78 -6.61
C GLN A 34 -5.99 9.74 -7.16
N HIS A 35 -5.82 9.75 -8.49
CA HIS A 35 -4.87 8.90 -9.18
C HIS A 35 -3.86 9.75 -9.92
N MET A 36 -2.58 9.48 -9.69
CA MET A 36 -1.46 10.19 -10.31
C MET A 36 -0.64 9.19 -11.11
N GLN A 37 -0.76 9.24 -12.43
CA GLN A 37 0.07 8.45 -13.32
C GLN A 37 1.36 9.19 -13.65
N SER A 38 2.45 8.45 -13.69
CA SER A 38 3.71 8.90 -14.27
C SER A 38 3.89 8.25 -15.62
N GLU A 39 4.17 9.04 -16.66
CA GLU A 39 4.40 8.54 -18.03
C GLU A 39 5.65 7.65 -18.12
N LYS A 40 6.61 7.88 -17.22
CA LYS A 40 7.82 7.06 -17.06
C LYS A 40 7.79 6.34 -15.73
N LYS A 41 8.36 5.12 -15.69
CA LYS A 41 8.58 4.40 -14.43
C LYS A 41 9.51 5.24 -13.56
N ALA A 42 8.99 5.70 -12.41
CA ALA A 42 9.79 6.38 -11.41
C ALA A 42 10.70 5.35 -10.71
N THR A 43 11.89 5.78 -10.31
CA THR A 43 12.71 5.00 -9.38
C THR A 43 12.03 4.95 -8.01
N PRO A 44 12.32 3.93 -7.16
CA PRO A 44 11.78 3.87 -5.80
C PRO A 44 12.05 5.14 -4.98
N PHE A 45 13.21 5.78 -5.20
CA PHE A 45 13.59 7.02 -4.52
C PHE A 45 12.75 8.22 -4.98
N GLU A 46 12.54 8.38 -6.28
CA GLU A 46 11.67 9.42 -6.83
C GLU A 46 10.23 9.25 -6.35
N LEU A 47 9.72 8.01 -6.36
CA LEU A 47 8.38 7.68 -5.89
C LEU A 47 8.18 8.03 -4.40
N LEU A 48 9.19 7.74 -3.57
CA LEU A 48 9.19 8.11 -2.15
C LEU A 48 9.13 9.63 -1.97
N ASN A 49 9.93 10.39 -2.72
CA ASN A 49 9.94 11.86 -2.64
C ASN A 49 8.61 12.46 -3.12
N GLN A 50 8.03 11.89 -4.19
CA GLN A 50 6.71 12.30 -4.67
C GLN A 50 5.64 12.04 -3.61
N LEU A 51 5.62 10.84 -3.00
CA LEU A 51 4.68 10.49 -1.94
C LEU A 51 4.77 11.45 -0.76
N LYS A 52 5.98 11.73 -0.26
CA LYS A 52 6.21 12.69 0.83
C LYS A 52 5.68 14.08 0.46
N THR A 53 6.06 14.58 -0.72
CA THR A 53 5.61 15.89 -1.21
C THR A 53 4.08 15.97 -1.27
N ILE A 54 3.41 14.92 -1.76
CA ILE A 54 1.95 14.89 -1.87
C ILE A 54 1.30 14.91 -0.48
N ILE A 55 1.80 14.12 0.46
CA ILE A 55 1.26 14.08 1.83
C ILE A 55 1.45 15.43 2.52
N GLU A 56 2.65 16.03 2.42
CA GLU A 56 2.97 17.30 3.07
C GLU A 56 2.23 18.50 2.45
N SER A 57 1.99 18.48 1.13
CA SER A 57 1.34 19.59 0.41
C SER A 57 -0.18 19.57 0.46
N ASN A 58 -0.81 18.42 0.74
CA ASN A 58 -2.27 18.30 0.74
C ASN A 58 -2.81 18.21 2.16
N ALA A 59 -3.50 19.28 2.59
CA ALA A 59 -4.09 19.36 3.93
C ALA A 59 -5.08 18.22 4.26
N ASP A 60 -5.69 17.60 3.25
CA ASP A 60 -6.60 16.46 3.45
C ASP A 60 -5.91 15.23 4.04
N PHE A 61 -4.58 15.10 3.95
CA PHE A 61 -3.85 14.01 4.60
C PHE A 61 -3.38 14.35 6.02
N ASN A 62 -3.55 15.61 6.46
CA ASN A 62 -3.23 16.05 7.83
C ASN A 62 -4.41 15.88 8.82
N GLN A 63 -5.53 15.34 8.36
CA GLN A 63 -6.66 15.02 9.22
C GLN A 63 -6.44 13.67 9.95
N PRO A 64 -7.10 13.42 11.09
CA PRO A 64 -7.04 12.12 11.73
C PRO A 64 -7.73 11.05 10.87
N PHE A 65 -7.11 9.88 10.79
CA PHE A 65 -7.67 8.67 10.20
C PHE A 65 -7.71 7.56 11.25
N ASP A 66 -8.76 6.77 11.23
CA ASP A 66 -8.94 5.61 12.10
C ASP A 66 -8.13 4.41 11.60
N SER A 67 -7.95 4.31 10.27
CA SER A 67 -7.15 3.28 9.63
C SER A 67 -6.40 3.84 8.43
N VAL A 68 -5.17 3.35 8.22
CA VAL A 68 -4.35 3.66 7.05
C VAL A 68 -3.87 2.34 6.42
N MET A 69 -4.22 2.13 5.16
CA MET A 69 -3.85 0.96 4.38
C MET A 69 -2.87 1.35 3.28
N CYS A 70 -1.70 0.71 3.25
CA CYS A 70 -0.71 0.89 2.19
C CYS A 70 -0.67 -0.36 1.32
N ILE A 71 -0.91 -0.20 0.02
CA ILE A 71 -0.97 -1.29 -0.96
C ILE A 71 0.22 -1.13 -1.91
N TYR A 72 1.21 -2.01 -1.77
CA TYR A 72 2.32 -2.06 -2.71
C TYR A 72 1.97 -2.94 -3.89
N GLN A 73 1.84 -2.34 -5.07
CA GLN A 73 1.52 -3.07 -6.29
C GLN A 73 2.78 -3.31 -7.12
N ASN A 74 3.31 -4.52 -7.07
CA ASN A 74 4.47 -4.94 -7.83
C ASN A 74 4.33 -6.40 -8.30
N GLU A 75 5.31 -6.85 -9.09
CA GLU A 75 5.43 -8.24 -9.58
C GLU A 75 6.33 -9.09 -8.67
N LEU A 76 6.80 -8.55 -7.55
CA LEU A 76 7.76 -9.17 -6.62
C LEU A 76 7.04 -9.88 -5.47
N SER A 77 6.05 -10.72 -5.79
CA SER A 77 5.25 -11.44 -4.80
C SER A 77 5.05 -12.91 -5.20
N THR A 78 4.74 -13.76 -4.22
CA THR A 78 4.43 -15.17 -4.45
C THR A 78 3.33 -15.63 -3.50
N LEU A 79 2.48 -16.55 -3.95
CA LEU A 79 1.39 -17.12 -3.15
C LEU A 79 1.79 -18.51 -2.67
N ILE A 80 1.76 -18.72 -1.35
CA ILE A 80 2.11 -19.99 -0.72
C ILE A 80 0.88 -20.54 0.03
N PRO A 81 0.49 -21.81 -0.18
CA PRO A 81 -0.54 -22.45 0.63
C PRO A 81 -0.17 -22.43 2.11
N LYS A 82 -1.14 -22.14 2.99
CA LYS A 82 -0.91 -21.98 4.43
C LYS A 82 -0.21 -23.18 5.07
N SER A 83 -0.53 -24.40 4.64
CA SER A 83 0.10 -25.64 5.14
C SER A 83 1.59 -25.77 4.78
N LEU A 84 2.06 -25.03 3.78
CA LEU A 84 3.45 -25.03 3.30
C LEU A 84 4.19 -23.73 3.68
N PHE A 85 3.52 -22.76 4.29
CA PHE A 85 4.12 -21.48 4.65
C PHE A 85 4.99 -21.59 5.92
N ASN A 86 6.13 -20.92 5.90
CA ASN A 86 7.03 -20.78 7.07
C ASN A 86 7.74 -19.43 6.99
N GLU A 87 7.55 -18.59 8.00
CA GLU A 87 8.14 -17.24 8.09
C GLU A 87 9.68 -17.22 8.04
N ASN A 88 10.34 -18.33 8.37
CA ASN A 88 11.80 -18.42 8.29
C ASN A 88 12.30 -18.64 6.85
N HIS A 89 11.41 -18.92 5.90
CA HIS A 89 11.74 -19.24 4.50
C HIS A 89 11.21 -18.20 3.49
N LEU A 90 10.89 -16.97 3.93
CA LEU A 90 10.33 -15.93 3.04
C LEU A 90 11.18 -15.66 1.80
N ALA A 91 12.50 -15.50 1.99
CA ALA A 91 13.43 -15.29 0.88
C ALA A 91 13.49 -16.51 -0.05
N ASP A 92 13.38 -17.73 0.49
CA ASP A 92 13.37 -18.95 -0.31
C ASP A 92 12.12 -19.09 -1.16
N TYR A 93 10.97 -18.59 -0.70
CA TYR A 93 9.75 -18.56 -1.51
C TYR A 93 9.85 -17.54 -2.64
N LEU A 94 10.41 -16.35 -2.36
CA LEU A 94 10.49 -15.26 -3.33
C LEU A 94 11.59 -15.47 -4.39
N LYS A 95 12.73 -16.08 -4.05
CA LYS A 95 13.90 -16.20 -4.96
C LYS A 95 13.60 -16.90 -6.29
N PHE A 96 12.53 -17.70 -6.36
CA PHE A 96 12.12 -18.39 -7.58
C PHE A 96 11.36 -17.49 -8.56
N ASN A 97 10.71 -16.43 -8.06
CA ASN A 97 9.83 -15.55 -8.84
C ASN A 97 10.36 -14.10 -8.92
N ALA A 98 11.29 -13.72 -8.04
CA ALA A 98 11.81 -12.37 -7.93
C ALA A 98 13.33 -12.38 -7.67
N LYS A 99 14.02 -11.41 -8.27
CA LYS A 99 15.42 -11.14 -7.94
C LYS A 99 15.48 -10.32 -6.65
N ILE A 100 15.94 -10.94 -5.57
CA ILE A 100 16.08 -10.30 -4.27
C ILE A 100 17.44 -9.60 -4.20
N LEU A 101 17.43 -8.31 -3.86
CA LEU A 101 18.63 -7.53 -3.58
C LEU A 101 18.87 -7.48 -2.07
N GLN A 102 20.13 -7.27 -1.66
CA GLN A 102 20.49 -7.17 -0.24
C GLN A 102 19.80 -6.01 0.48
N THR A 103 19.37 -4.98 -0.26
CA THR A 103 18.67 -3.80 0.25
C THR A 103 17.16 -3.97 0.32
N ASP A 104 16.62 -5.10 -0.17
CA ASP A 104 15.17 -5.29 -0.22
C ASP A 104 14.62 -5.70 1.15
N PHE A 105 13.43 -5.19 1.46
CA PHE A 105 12.65 -5.60 2.61
C PHE A 105 11.61 -6.64 2.18
N ILE A 106 11.54 -7.75 2.91
CA ILE A 106 10.63 -8.86 2.61
C ILE A 106 9.59 -8.94 3.72
N ASP A 107 8.33 -9.00 3.33
CA ASP A 107 7.19 -9.12 4.24
C ASP A 107 6.15 -10.09 3.66
N PHE A 108 5.15 -10.44 4.45
CA PHE A 108 4.07 -11.34 4.02
C PHE A 108 2.73 -10.96 4.65
N ASP A 109 1.65 -11.23 3.90
CA ASP A 109 0.27 -11.08 4.35
C ASP A 109 -0.44 -12.43 4.37
N THR A 110 -1.33 -12.62 5.33
CA THR A 110 -2.20 -13.81 5.39
C THR A 110 -3.55 -13.51 4.74
N ILE A 111 -3.97 -14.35 3.79
CA ILE A 111 -5.29 -14.26 3.15
C ILE A 111 -6.27 -15.17 3.89
N ALA A 112 -7.13 -14.60 4.73
CA ALA A 112 -8.06 -15.36 5.57
C ALA A 112 -9.25 -16.01 4.81
N ILE A 113 -9.51 -15.61 3.56
CA ILE A 113 -10.76 -15.96 2.85
C ILE A 113 -10.75 -17.38 2.26
N ASN A 114 -9.59 -18.06 2.22
CA ASN A 114 -9.41 -19.38 1.61
C ASN A 114 -8.90 -20.46 2.58
N ASP A 115 -9.18 -20.32 3.88
CA ASP A 115 -8.95 -21.40 4.86
C ASP A 115 -9.98 -22.54 4.73
#